data_AF-A0A7R8VUC1-F1
#
_entry.id   AF-A0A7R8VUC1-F1
#
_cell.length_a   1.000
_cell.length_b   1.000
_cell.length_c   1.000
_cell.angle_alpha   90.00
_cell.angle_beta   90.00
_cell.angle_gamma   90.00
#
_symmetry.space_group_name_H-M   'P 1'
#
loop_
_entity.id
_entity.type
_entity.pdbx_description
1 polymer ?
#
loop_
_entity_poly.entity_id
_entity_poly.type
_entity_poly.pdbx_seq_one_letter_code
_entity_poly.pdbx_strand_id
1 'polypeptide(L)'
;MMNEVMQITKHDILLRDVLKFEQGRIKVMQEERMFLQKKVFTKWINSFLERVGMKVEDLYLDMRDGRVLLKLIEIISGEKLGKAHTGALKVFWAENINKSLDYLSNKNENGDANAAKYALLQWCQRRTSGYAGVKVVNLTGRCKMLDRRGFQYVVFSCVVRVCSRVDDPTTGGLGKIGSWRNGLAFNALLHSHRPDLISYETLQPRQHRQNLNNAFDVATTVLGLPKILDAEDVDRPDPDENSIATYLTSMYHVLSSTPN
;
A
#
# COMPACT_ATOMS: atom_id res chain seq x y z
N MET A 1 39.86 36.65 15.58
CA MET A 1 39.01 37.38 14.61
C MET A 1 39.02 36.77 13.21
N MET A 2 40.03 36.94 12.34
CA MET A 2 39.97 36.42 10.95
C MET A 2 39.90 34.88 10.85
N ASN A 3 40.63 34.16 11.71
CA ASN A 3 40.59 32.69 11.75
C ASN A 3 39.27 32.11 12.27
N GLU A 4 38.59 32.79 13.20
CA GLU A 4 37.28 32.34 13.73
C GLU A 4 36.17 32.55 12.71
N VAL A 5 36.16 33.70 12.02
CA VAL A 5 35.19 33.98 10.93
C VAL A 5 35.33 32.96 9.80
N MET A 6 36.55 32.54 9.47
CA MET A 6 36.83 31.54 8.43
C MET A 6 36.42 30.10 8.84
N GLN A 7 36.52 29.76 10.13
CA GLN A 7 36.06 28.47 10.65
C GLN A 7 34.53 28.40 10.71
N ILE A 8 33.87 29.51 11.06
CA ILE A 8 32.41 29.64 11.02
C ILE A 8 31.90 29.47 9.58
N THR A 9 32.55 30.10 8.59
CA THR A 9 32.14 29.95 7.18
C THR A 9 32.35 28.53 6.64
N LYS A 10 33.43 27.85 7.01
CA LYS A 10 33.63 26.43 6.63
C LYS A 10 32.58 25.51 7.23
N HIS A 11 32.22 25.73 8.50
CA HIS A 11 31.20 24.95 9.18
C HIS A 11 29.81 25.16 8.54
N ASP A 12 29.45 26.40 8.22
CA ASP A 12 28.18 26.73 7.56
C ASP A 12 28.09 26.18 6.12
N ILE A 13 29.20 26.16 5.38
CA ILE A 13 29.25 25.55 4.04
C ILE A 13 29.06 24.04 4.13
N LEU A 14 29.76 23.37 5.06
CA LEU A 14 29.61 21.93 5.27
C LEU A 14 28.19 21.57 5.70
N LEU A 15 27.58 22.37 6.59
CA LEU A 15 26.18 22.17 7.01
C LEU A 15 25.20 22.37 5.85
N ARG A 16 25.40 23.38 4.99
CA ARG A 16 24.57 23.56 3.79
C ARG A 16 24.70 22.41 2.81
N ASP A 17 25.90 21.88 2.62
CA ASP A 17 26.13 20.77 1.69
C ASP A 17 25.57 19.45 2.24
N VAL A 18 25.70 19.20 3.55
CA VAL A 18 25.04 18.08 4.23
C VAL A 18 23.51 18.22 4.14
N LEU A 19 22.96 19.41 4.38
CA LEU A 19 21.51 19.64 4.27
C LEU A 19 21.00 19.49 2.84
N LYS A 20 21.74 19.96 1.82
CA LYS A 20 21.40 19.75 0.40
C LYS A 20 21.47 18.28 0.01
N PHE A 21 22.47 17.55 0.51
CA PHE A 21 22.61 16.11 0.28
C PHE A 21 21.47 15.34 0.93
N GLU A 22 21.13 15.64 2.18
CA GLU A 22 20.00 15.04 2.90
C GLU A 22 18.66 15.40 2.25
N GLN A 23 18.45 16.65 1.81
CA GLN A 23 17.28 17.06 1.01
C GLN A 23 17.18 16.31 -0.32
N GLY A 24 18.31 16.11 -1.01
CA GLY A 24 18.38 15.32 -2.24
C GLY A 24 18.00 13.86 -2.01
N ARG A 25 18.51 13.25 -0.93
CA ARG A 25 18.17 11.87 -0.53
C ARG A 25 16.71 11.70 -0.15
N ILE A 26 16.14 12.65 0.60
CA ILE A 26 14.70 12.65 0.96
C ILE A 26 13.85 12.67 -0.30
N LYS A 27 14.20 13.53 -1.27
CA LYS A 27 13.45 13.64 -2.54
C LYS A 27 13.52 12.33 -3.35
N VAL A 28 14.69 11.73 -3.49
CA VAL A 28 14.86 10.46 -4.21
C VAL A 28 14.06 9.33 -3.54
N MET A 29 14.14 9.20 -2.21
CA MET A 29 13.37 8.19 -1.48
C MET A 29 11.85 8.41 -1.62
N GLN A 30 11.39 9.68 -1.64
CA GLN A 30 9.99 10.01 -1.88
C GLN A 30 9.56 9.64 -3.30
N GLU A 31 10.37 9.92 -4.32
CA GLU A 31 10.10 9.57 -5.71
C GLU A 31 10.04 8.06 -5.91
N GLU A 32 10.98 7.31 -5.35
CA GLU A 32 10.96 5.84 -5.36
C GLU A 32 9.69 5.29 -4.69
N ARG A 33 9.30 5.85 -3.53
CA ARG A 33 8.09 5.45 -2.83
C ARG A 33 6.83 5.74 -3.64
N MET A 34 6.74 6.92 -4.27
CA MET A 34 5.62 7.29 -5.14
C MET A 34 5.55 6.38 -6.37
N PHE A 35 6.69 6.02 -6.95
CA PHE A 35 6.75 5.09 -8.07
C PHE A 35 6.23 3.70 -7.69
N LEU A 36 6.68 3.16 -6.55
CA LEU A 36 6.20 1.86 -6.05
C LEU A 36 4.71 1.88 -5.77
N GLN A 37 4.20 2.92 -5.12
CA GLN A 37 2.78 3.06 -4.85
C GLN A 37 1.96 3.10 -6.15
N LYS A 38 2.42 3.85 -7.17
CA LYS A 38 1.78 3.85 -8.50
C LYS A 38 1.77 2.44 -9.09
N LYS A 39 2.91 1.75 -9.09
CA LYS A 39 3.06 0.39 -9.65
C LYS A 39 2.12 -0.61 -8.97
N VAL A 40 2.15 -0.66 -7.64
CA VAL A 40 1.34 -1.60 -6.84
C VAL A 40 -0.15 -1.31 -7.03
N PHE A 41 -0.53 -0.02 -7.02
CA PHE A 41 -1.92 0.36 -7.20
C PHE A 41 -2.44 0.09 -8.61
N THR A 42 -1.64 0.33 -9.65
CA THR A 42 -2.00 -0.05 -11.02
C THR A 42 -2.22 -1.56 -11.14
N LYS A 43 -1.34 -2.39 -10.59
CA LYS A 43 -1.53 -3.86 -10.55
C LYS A 43 -2.82 -4.23 -9.80
N TRP A 44 -3.06 -3.58 -8.66
CA TRP A 44 -4.25 -3.81 -7.86
C TRP A 44 -5.54 -3.44 -8.61
N ILE A 45 -5.63 -2.26 -9.23
CA ILE A 45 -6.76 -1.87 -10.06
C ILE A 45 -6.98 -2.88 -11.19
N ASN A 46 -5.91 -3.24 -11.91
CA ASN A 46 -6.00 -4.16 -13.03
C ASN A 46 -6.50 -5.55 -12.63
N SER A 47 -6.25 -5.99 -11.39
CA SER A 47 -6.80 -7.26 -10.89
C SER A 47 -8.34 -7.30 -10.83
N PHE A 48 -9.00 -6.14 -10.74
CA PHE A 48 -10.45 -6.05 -10.83
C PHE A 48 -10.93 -5.80 -12.26
N LEU A 49 -10.21 -4.95 -13.00
CA LEU A 49 -10.62 -4.49 -14.33
C LEU A 49 -10.44 -5.53 -15.43
N GLU A 50 -9.46 -6.43 -15.30
CA GLU A 50 -9.21 -7.49 -16.30
C GLU A 50 -10.45 -8.35 -16.54
N ARG A 51 -11.22 -8.60 -15.48
CA ARG A 51 -12.49 -9.38 -15.52
C ARG A 51 -13.58 -8.71 -16.37
N VAL A 52 -13.49 -7.40 -16.61
CA VAL A 52 -14.43 -6.64 -17.43
C VAL A 52 -13.80 -6.13 -18.74
N GLY A 53 -12.61 -6.64 -19.10
CA GLY A 53 -11.89 -6.26 -20.31
C GLY A 53 -11.37 -4.82 -20.29
N MET A 54 -11.16 -4.23 -19.11
CA MET A 54 -10.56 -2.90 -18.95
C MET A 54 -9.15 -3.02 -18.38
N LYS A 55 -8.30 -2.04 -18.68
CA LYS A 55 -6.91 -1.98 -18.20
C LYS A 55 -6.48 -0.53 -18.02
N VAL A 56 -5.68 -0.30 -16.99
CA VAL A 56 -4.97 0.95 -16.71
C VAL A 56 -3.49 0.73 -17.01
N GLU A 57 -2.92 1.60 -17.84
CA GLU A 57 -1.50 1.64 -18.18
C GLU A 57 -0.83 2.83 -17.51
N ASP A 58 -1.40 4.04 -17.65
CA ASP A 58 -0.98 5.20 -16.89
C ASP A 58 -2.07 5.63 -15.91
N LEU A 59 -1.81 5.38 -14.62
CA LEU A 59 -2.73 5.70 -13.54
C LEU A 59 -3.25 7.14 -13.57
N TYR A 60 -2.42 8.12 -13.92
CA TYR A 60 -2.84 9.53 -13.89
C TYR A 60 -3.68 9.88 -15.10
N LEU A 61 -3.36 9.31 -16.26
CA LEU A 61 -4.09 9.60 -17.49
C LEU A 61 -5.41 8.83 -17.57
N ASP A 62 -5.41 7.57 -17.19
CA ASP A 62 -6.55 6.67 -17.37
C ASP A 62 -7.64 6.88 -16.30
N MET A 63 -7.27 7.40 -15.12
CA MET A 63 -8.21 7.67 -14.04
C MET A 63 -8.81 9.08 -14.09
N ARG A 64 -8.25 10.00 -14.89
CA ARG A 64 -8.55 11.45 -14.83
C ARG A 64 -9.99 11.81 -15.18
N ASP A 65 -10.65 11.01 -16.01
CA ASP A 65 -12.01 11.28 -16.49
C ASP A 65 -13.09 10.69 -15.59
N GLY A 66 -12.69 10.00 -14.51
CA GLY A 66 -13.54 9.39 -13.51
C GLY A 66 -14.26 8.11 -13.98
N ARG A 67 -14.15 7.68 -15.24
CA ARG A 67 -14.90 6.53 -15.76
C ARG A 67 -14.39 5.22 -15.18
N VAL A 68 -13.07 5.04 -15.18
CA VAL A 68 -12.42 3.86 -14.60
C VAL A 68 -12.67 3.79 -13.09
N LEU A 69 -12.58 4.94 -12.40
CA LEU A 69 -12.85 5.04 -10.96
C LEU A 69 -14.28 4.58 -10.63
N LEU A 70 -15.27 5.11 -11.35
CA LEU A 70 -16.67 4.74 -11.14
C LEU A 70 -16.88 3.24 -11.37
N LYS A 71 -16.29 2.69 -12.44
CA LYS A 71 -16.41 1.27 -12.76
C LYS A 71 -15.74 0.38 -11.71
N LEU A 72 -14.56 0.78 -11.24
CA LEU A 72 -13.85 0.08 -10.17
C LEU A 72 -14.68 0.02 -8.89
N ILE A 73 -15.32 1.13 -8.52
CA ILE A 73 -16.20 1.18 -7.33
C ILE A 73 -17.39 0.23 -7.51
N GLU A 74 -18.04 0.20 -8.68
CA GLU A 74 -19.13 -0.75 -8.96
C GLU A 74 -18.68 -2.22 -8.79
N ILE A 75 -17.48 -2.56 -9.26
CA ILE A 75 -16.95 -3.94 -9.18
C ILE A 75 -16.66 -4.29 -7.72
N ILE A 76 -16.03 -3.39 -6.96
CA ILE A 76 -15.63 -3.64 -5.58
C ILE A 76 -16.84 -3.68 -4.65
N SER A 77 -17.80 -2.76 -4.82
CA SER A 77 -18.98 -2.71 -3.96
C SER A 77 -20.04 -3.74 -4.34
N GLY A 78 -20.05 -4.21 -5.59
CA GLY A 78 -21.14 -5.00 -6.15
C GLY A 78 -22.42 -4.20 -6.41
N GLU A 79 -22.41 -2.87 -6.21
CA GLU A 79 -23.54 -1.98 -6.41
C GLU A 79 -23.44 -1.25 -7.75
N LYS A 80 -24.57 -1.00 -8.42
CA LYS A 80 -24.60 -0.22 -9.67
C LYS A 80 -24.61 1.27 -9.34
N LEU A 81 -23.57 1.99 -9.76
CA LEU A 81 -23.49 3.45 -9.65
C LEU A 81 -24.09 4.13 -10.90
N GLY A 82 -24.35 3.37 -11.97
CA GLY A 82 -24.99 3.87 -13.18
C GLY A 82 -23.99 4.41 -14.20
N LYS A 83 -24.44 4.67 -15.42
CA LYS A 83 -23.54 4.95 -16.55
C LYS A 83 -22.69 6.20 -16.30
N ALA A 84 -21.40 6.10 -16.61
CA ALA A 84 -20.49 7.23 -16.62
C ALA A 84 -20.73 8.09 -17.87
N HIS A 85 -20.52 9.41 -17.73
CA HIS A 85 -20.52 10.34 -18.83
C HIS A 85 -19.32 10.06 -19.75
N THR A 86 -19.54 10.11 -21.06
CA THR A 86 -18.52 9.82 -22.09
C THR A 86 -18.00 11.07 -22.80
N GLY A 87 -18.45 12.26 -22.37
CA GLY A 87 -18.05 13.51 -23.01
C GLY A 87 -16.60 13.90 -22.70
N ALA A 88 -15.95 14.57 -23.65
CA ALA A 88 -14.55 15.02 -23.53
C ALA A 88 -14.39 16.33 -22.74
N LEU A 89 -15.50 17.03 -22.44
CA LEU A 89 -15.46 18.26 -21.65
C LEU A 89 -15.18 17.95 -20.18
N LYS A 90 -14.35 18.80 -19.55
CA LYS A 90 -13.96 18.65 -18.14
C LYS A 90 -15.14 18.62 -17.17
N VAL A 91 -16.28 19.23 -17.52
CA VAL A 91 -17.50 19.16 -16.70
C VAL A 91 -17.98 17.72 -16.54
N PHE A 92 -17.95 16.91 -17.61
CA PHE A 92 -18.32 15.49 -17.55
C PHE A 92 -17.33 14.66 -16.74
N TRP A 93 -16.04 15.02 -16.79
CA TRP A 93 -15.02 14.37 -15.96
C TRP A 93 -15.25 14.66 -14.48
N ALA A 94 -15.54 15.93 -14.15
CA ALA A 94 -15.88 16.35 -12.79
C ALA A 94 -17.15 15.68 -12.30
N GLU A 95 -18.19 15.55 -13.13
CA GLU A 95 -19.42 14.83 -12.80
C GLU A 95 -19.16 13.35 -12.46
N ASN A 96 -18.38 12.64 -13.28
CA ASN A 96 -18.00 11.25 -13.02
C ASN A 96 -17.22 11.09 -11.70
N ILE A 97 -16.29 12.01 -11.45
CA ILE A 97 -15.48 12.03 -10.21
C ILE A 97 -16.39 12.31 -9.01
N ASN A 98 -17.18 13.38 -9.05
CA ASN A 98 -18.07 13.78 -7.96
C ASN A 98 -19.04 12.65 -7.60
N LYS A 99 -19.63 12.01 -8.61
CA LYS A 99 -20.51 10.86 -8.41
C LYS A 99 -19.82 9.70 -7.68
N SER A 100 -18.55 9.45 -7.99
CA SER A 100 -17.73 8.46 -7.28
C SER A 100 -17.49 8.91 -5.83
N LEU A 101 -17.11 10.17 -5.62
CA LEU A 101 -16.84 10.74 -4.29
C LEU A 101 -18.09 10.74 -3.39
N ASP A 102 -19.27 11.04 -3.94
CA ASP A 102 -20.55 11.07 -3.23
C ASP A 102 -20.93 9.67 -2.75
N TYR A 103 -20.82 8.66 -3.63
CA TYR A 103 -21.07 7.27 -3.25
C TYR A 103 -20.17 6.82 -2.09
N LEU A 104 -18.87 7.15 -2.20
CA LEU A 104 -17.92 6.81 -1.16
C LEU A 104 -18.23 7.55 0.15
N SER A 105 -18.57 8.84 0.06
CA SER A 105 -18.88 9.66 1.24
C SER A 105 -20.10 9.17 2.00
N ASN A 106 -21.16 8.74 1.30
CA ASN A 106 -22.39 8.22 1.92
C ASN A 106 -22.16 6.88 2.63
N LYS A 107 -21.39 5.96 2.05
CA LYS A 107 -21.09 4.67 2.71
C LYS A 107 -20.20 4.84 3.94
N ASN A 108 -19.38 5.87 3.91
CA ASN A 108 -18.41 6.17 4.92
C ASN A 108 -19.03 6.75 6.22
N GLU A 109 -20.25 7.28 6.22
CA GLU A 109 -20.91 7.77 7.44
C GLU A 109 -21.18 6.67 8.49
N ASN A 110 -21.14 5.40 8.09
CA ASN A 110 -21.43 4.25 8.93
C ASN A 110 -20.19 3.49 9.45
N GLY A 111 -18.95 3.89 9.11
CA GLY A 111 -17.75 3.08 9.37
C GLY A 111 -16.54 3.82 9.96
N ASP A 112 -15.98 3.33 11.08
CA ASP A 112 -14.75 3.85 11.69
C ASP A 112 -13.48 3.27 11.00
N ALA A 113 -12.68 4.12 10.35
CA ALA A 113 -11.41 3.71 9.72
C ALA A 113 -10.37 3.19 10.70
N ASN A 114 -10.34 3.75 11.90
CA ASN A 114 -9.41 3.28 12.91
C ASN A 114 -9.78 1.86 13.32
N ALA A 115 -11.08 1.58 13.49
CA ALA A 115 -11.57 0.23 13.74
C ALA A 115 -11.16 -0.76 12.63
N ALA A 116 -11.26 -0.41 11.35
CA ALA A 116 -10.84 -1.29 10.25
C ALA A 116 -9.33 -1.57 10.24
N LYS A 117 -8.50 -0.53 10.49
CA LYS A 117 -7.04 -0.69 10.63
C LYS A 117 -6.69 -1.59 11.80
N TYR A 118 -7.32 -1.39 12.96
CA TYR A 118 -7.11 -2.22 14.13
C TYR A 118 -7.60 -3.64 13.92
N ALA A 119 -8.74 -3.84 13.24
CA ALA A 119 -9.26 -5.16 12.92
C ALA A 119 -8.30 -5.94 12.02
N LEU A 120 -7.72 -5.31 10.99
CA LEU A 120 -6.71 -5.93 10.14
C LEU A 120 -5.45 -6.29 10.93
N LEU A 121 -4.98 -5.38 11.80
CA LEU A 121 -3.82 -5.65 12.67
C LEU A 121 -4.08 -6.83 13.61
N GLN A 122 -5.22 -6.83 14.30
CA GLN A 122 -5.63 -7.91 15.20
C GLN A 122 -5.81 -9.24 14.45
N TRP A 123 -6.36 -9.19 13.23
CA TRP A 123 -6.46 -10.37 12.39
C TRP A 123 -5.07 -10.94 12.06
N CYS A 124 -4.13 -10.10 11.60
CA CYS A 124 -2.76 -10.54 11.35
C CYS A 124 -2.13 -11.13 12.62
N GLN A 125 -2.20 -10.42 13.76
CA GLN A 125 -1.62 -10.85 15.03
C GLN A 125 -2.17 -12.19 15.50
N ARG A 126 -3.50 -12.39 15.44
CA ARG A 126 -4.13 -13.65 15.84
C ARG A 126 -3.68 -14.81 14.96
N ARG A 127 -3.60 -14.58 13.64
CA ARG A 127 -3.25 -15.61 12.65
C ARG A 127 -1.77 -15.98 12.66
N THR A 128 -0.90 -15.04 13.01
CA THR A 128 0.54 -15.29 13.12
C THR A 128 1.01 -15.53 14.55
N SER A 129 0.10 -15.60 15.52
CA SER A 129 0.47 -15.88 16.92
C SER A 129 1.09 -17.28 17.03
N GLY A 130 2.23 -17.38 17.70
CA GLY A 130 2.95 -18.66 17.87
C GLY A 130 3.94 -19.03 16.76
N TYR A 131 4.00 -18.28 15.65
CA TYR A 131 4.99 -18.52 14.60
C TYR A 131 6.37 -17.96 14.97
N ALA A 132 7.39 -18.82 14.95
CA ALA A 132 8.77 -18.42 15.22
C ALA A 132 9.24 -17.35 14.22
N GLY A 133 9.89 -16.31 14.73
CA GLY A 133 10.44 -15.21 13.91
C GLY A 133 9.41 -14.21 13.36
N VAL A 134 8.13 -14.33 13.72
CA VAL A 134 7.07 -13.39 13.30
C VAL A 134 6.65 -12.51 14.45
N LYS A 135 6.79 -11.20 14.27
CA LYS A 135 6.35 -10.19 15.23
C LYS A 135 5.61 -9.06 14.51
N VAL A 136 4.28 -9.15 14.51
CA VAL A 136 3.40 -8.12 13.94
C VAL A 136 3.02 -7.12 15.03
N VAL A 137 3.74 -6.01 15.13
CA VAL A 137 3.52 -4.98 16.17
C VAL A 137 2.63 -3.84 15.67
N ASN A 138 2.81 -3.46 14.41
CA ASN A 138 2.02 -2.42 13.75
C ASN A 138 1.97 -2.77 12.26
N LEU A 139 0.87 -2.42 11.60
CA LEU A 139 0.74 -2.56 10.15
C LEU A 139 1.09 -1.28 9.39
N THR A 140 1.33 -0.15 10.08
CA THR A 140 1.68 1.14 9.45
C THR A 140 2.21 2.15 10.49
N GLY A 141 3.52 2.43 10.48
CA GLY A 141 4.15 3.53 11.19
C GLY A 141 4.16 4.79 10.32
N ARG A 142 3.25 5.73 10.60
CA ARG A 142 3.05 6.98 9.84
C ARG A 142 2.19 6.87 8.59
N CYS A 143 1.41 5.81 8.42
CA CYS A 143 0.18 5.98 7.65
C CYS A 143 -0.72 6.91 8.48
N LYS A 144 -0.61 8.23 8.23
CA LYS A 144 -1.79 9.05 8.11
C LYS A 144 -2.58 8.41 6.97
N MET A 145 -3.26 7.30 7.30
CA MET A 145 -4.52 6.94 6.66
C MET A 145 -5.23 8.27 6.65
N LEU A 146 -5.32 8.87 5.47
CA LEU A 146 -6.04 10.12 5.31
C LEU A 146 -7.33 9.98 6.10
N ASP A 147 -7.52 10.93 6.98
CA ASP A 147 -8.62 11.07 7.92
C ASP A 147 -9.93 10.39 7.46
N ARG A 148 -10.50 9.62 8.40
CA ARG A 148 -11.86 9.08 8.48
C ARG A 148 -12.41 8.31 7.26
N ARG A 149 -12.52 6.96 7.38
CA ARG A 149 -13.76 6.11 7.20
C ARG A 149 -13.62 4.71 6.55
N GLY A 150 -13.29 3.63 7.27
CA GLY A 150 -13.44 2.20 6.90
C GLY A 150 -13.69 1.75 5.44
N PHE A 151 -12.81 0.87 4.94
CA PHE A 151 -13.08 -0.19 3.94
C PHE A 151 -13.31 0.17 2.47
N GLN A 152 -13.45 1.45 2.11
CA GLN A 152 -13.28 1.92 0.72
C GLN A 152 -11.87 2.49 0.41
N TYR A 153 -10.93 2.27 1.33
CA TYR A 153 -9.75 3.12 1.53
C TYR A 153 -8.57 2.86 0.60
N VAL A 154 -8.51 1.70 -0.05
CA VAL A 154 -7.45 1.44 -1.05
C VAL A 154 -7.67 2.31 -2.29
N VAL A 155 -8.91 2.43 -2.76
CA VAL A 155 -9.26 3.27 -3.92
C VAL A 155 -9.01 4.75 -3.60
N PHE A 156 -9.42 5.23 -2.42
CA PHE A 156 -9.30 6.64 -2.07
C PHE A 156 -7.87 7.07 -1.73
N SER A 157 -7.09 6.24 -1.03
CA SER A 157 -5.71 6.59 -0.65
C SER A 157 -4.76 6.65 -1.85
N CYS A 158 -4.98 5.81 -2.86
CA CYS A 158 -4.10 5.76 -4.02
C CYS A 158 -4.57 6.63 -5.21
N VAL A 159 -5.83 7.10 -5.23
CA VAL A 159 -6.30 8.05 -6.26
C VAL A 159 -6.19 9.51 -5.79
N VAL A 160 -6.39 9.80 -4.49
CA VAL A 160 -6.54 11.20 -4.00
C VAL A 160 -5.28 11.76 -3.35
N ARG A 161 -4.29 10.93 -2.96
CA ARG A 161 -3.06 11.42 -2.32
C ARG A 161 -1.76 11.15 -3.08
N VAL A 162 -1.84 11.02 -4.39
CA VAL A 162 -0.65 10.98 -5.24
C VAL A 162 -0.19 12.40 -5.66
N CYS A 163 -0.95 13.46 -5.33
CA CYS A 163 -0.60 14.83 -5.71
C CYS A 163 -0.59 15.88 -4.58
N SER A 164 -0.50 15.55 -3.28
CA SER A 164 -0.40 16.61 -2.25
C SER A 164 0.27 16.23 -0.92
N ARG A 165 1.43 16.90 -0.73
CA ARG A 165 2.10 17.37 0.52
C ARG A 165 2.91 16.41 1.41
N VAL A 166 4.24 16.62 1.31
CA VAL A 166 5.30 16.77 2.34
C VAL A 166 5.17 15.96 3.63
N ASP A 167 6.01 14.93 3.76
CA ASP A 167 6.30 14.26 5.02
C ASP A 167 7.51 14.92 5.74
N ASP A 168 7.38 15.09 7.05
CA ASP A 168 8.33 15.66 8.02
C ASP A 168 9.50 14.69 8.32
N PRO A 169 10.77 15.13 8.29
CA PRO A 169 11.95 14.26 8.42
C PRO A 169 12.29 13.75 9.84
N THR A 170 11.55 14.06 10.90
CA THR A 170 12.07 13.91 12.29
C THR A 170 11.62 12.70 13.13
N THR A 171 11.11 11.59 12.57
CA THR A 171 10.83 10.38 13.38
C THR A 171 11.37 9.09 12.76
N GLY A 172 12.64 8.80 13.06
CA GLY A 172 13.26 7.50 12.85
C GLY A 172 12.69 6.44 13.81
N GLY A 173 12.32 5.29 13.26
CA GLY A 173 11.79 4.15 14.01
C GLY A 173 12.11 2.83 13.31
N LEU A 174 13.41 2.56 13.15
CA LEU A 174 13.97 1.31 12.65
C LEU A 174 13.56 0.14 13.57
N GLY A 175 12.54 -0.61 13.15
CA GLY A 175 12.06 -1.81 13.87
C GLY A 175 10.64 -2.27 13.53
N LYS A 176 9.90 -1.56 12.67
CA LYS A 176 8.44 -1.72 12.55
C LYS A 176 7.90 -2.73 11.50
N ILE A 177 8.72 -3.25 10.58
CA ILE A 177 8.25 -4.08 9.43
C ILE A 177 9.09 -5.37 9.22
N GLY A 178 10.00 -5.71 10.16
CA GLY A 178 11.01 -6.76 9.95
C GLY A 178 10.48 -8.11 9.46
N SER A 179 9.37 -8.59 10.04
CA SER A 179 8.76 -9.87 9.66
C SER A 179 7.99 -9.84 8.34
N TRP A 180 7.60 -8.66 7.84
CA TRP A 180 7.01 -8.53 6.49
C TRP A 180 8.11 -8.46 5.44
N ARG A 181 9.17 -7.70 5.73
CA ARG A 181 10.33 -7.57 4.84
C ARG A 181 11.00 -8.92 4.56
N ASN A 182 11.19 -9.76 5.58
CA ASN A 182 11.83 -11.06 5.41
C ASN A 182 10.88 -12.17 4.90
N GLY A 183 9.62 -11.83 4.62
CA GLY A 183 8.62 -12.74 4.07
C GLY A 183 7.97 -13.72 5.06
N LEU A 184 8.46 -13.83 6.29
CA LEU A 184 7.95 -14.83 7.25
C LEU A 184 6.49 -14.57 7.61
N ALA A 185 6.08 -13.32 7.81
CA ALA A 185 4.71 -12.99 8.18
C ALA A 185 3.70 -13.35 7.08
N PHE A 186 4.06 -13.19 5.80
CA PHE A 186 3.18 -13.60 4.69
C PHE A 186 3.02 -15.12 4.65
N ASN A 187 4.11 -15.87 4.81
CA ASN A 187 4.08 -17.33 4.87
C ASN A 187 3.27 -17.84 6.07
N ALA A 188 3.42 -17.21 7.23
CA ALA A 188 2.66 -17.55 8.43
C ALA A 188 1.16 -17.33 8.24
N LEU A 189 0.75 -16.24 7.58
CA LEU A 189 -0.67 -16.00 7.27
C LEU A 189 -1.25 -17.10 6.39
N LEU A 190 -0.53 -17.52 5.35
CA LEU A 190 -0.95 -18.60 4.46
C LEU A 190 -1.01 -19.95 5.17
N HIS A 191 0.05 -20.31 5.91
CA HIS A 191 0.11 -21.54 6.69
C HIS A 191 -1.00 -21.61 7.76
N SER A 192 -1.32 -20.48 8.40
CA SER A 192 -2.41 -20.42 9.38
C SER A 192 -3.79 -20.65 8.78
N HIS A 193 -3.95 -20.41 7.48
CA HIS A 193 -5.19 -20.70 6.74
C HIS A 193 -5.23 -22.13 6.26
N ARG A 194 -4.15 -22.54 5.59
CA ARG A 194 -4.00 -23.84 4.97
C ARG A 194 -2.56 -24.34 5.20
N PRO A 195 -2.35 -25.16 6.25
CA PRO A 195 -1.01 -25.62 6.63
C PRO A 195 -0.31 -26.45 5.54
N ASP A 196 -1.08 -27.11 4.69
CA ASP A 196 -0.61 -27.93 3.57
C ASP A 196 0.14 -27.13 2.49
N LEU A 197 -0.08 -25.81 2.41
CA LEU A 197 0.49 -24.99 1.35
C LEU A 197 1.92 -24.50 1.61
N ILE A 198 2.38 -24.49 2.86
CA ILE A 198 3.63 -23.83 3.25
C ILE A 198 4.37 -24.66 4.30
N SER A 199 5.57 -25.15 4.00
CA SER A 199 6.43 -25.80 4.99
C SER A 199 7.12 -24.77 5.91
N TYR A 200 6.37 -24.14 6.81
CA TYR A 200 6.85 -22.97 7.57
C TYR A 200 8.13 -23.22 8.38
N GLU A 201 8.26 -24.40 8.98
CA GLU A 201 9.41 -24.77 9.83
C GLU A 201 10.76 -24.75 9.09
N THR A 202 10.72 -24.86 7.76
CA THR A 202 11.91 -24.87 6.90
C THR A 202 12.39 -23.46 6.54
N LEU A 203 11.55 -22.43 6.77
CA LEU A 203 11.83 -21.07 6.34
C LEU A 203 12.90 -20.41 7.21
N GLN A 204 13.87 -19.77 6.55
CA GLN A 204 14.95 -19.08 7.23
C GLN A 204 14.76 -17.55 7.19
N PRO A 205 14.89 -16.83 8.32
CA PRO A 205 14.73 -15.38 8.35
C PRO A 205 15.70 -14.60 7.45
N ARG A 206 16.82 -15.21 7.02
CA ARG A 206 17.83 -14.59 6.16
C ARG A 206 17.49 -14.65 4.67
N GLN A 207 16.57 -15.55 4.28
CA GLN A 207 16.22 -15.80 2.87
C GLN A 207 15.03 -14.95 2.43
N HIS A 208 15.13 -13.62 2.56
CA HIS A 208 14.00 -12.70 2.39
C HIS A 208 13.26 -12.89 1.05
N ARG A 209 13.98 -12.77 -0.07
CA ARG A 209 13.40 -12.84 -1.41
C ARG A 209 12.75 -14.19 -1.71
N GLN A 210 13.37 -15.28 -1.23
CA GLN A 210 12.82 -16.62 -1.41
C GLN A 210 11.53 -16.80 -0.61
N ASN A 211 11.51 -16.37 0.66
CA ASN A 211 10.31 -16.41 1.49
C ASN A 211 9.18 -15.57 0.88
N LEU A 212 9.49 -14.36 0.40
CA LEU A 212 8.52 -13.47 -0.23
C LEU A 212 7.93 -14.08 -1.51
N ASN A 213 8.79 -14.54 -2.42
CA ASN A 213 8.33 -15.17 -3.66
C ASN A 213 7.50 -16.43 -3.38
N ASN A 214 7.93 -17.28 -2.43
CA ASN A 214 7.16 -18.45 -2.02
C ASN A 214 5.72 -18.07 -1.60
N ALA A 215 5.58 -17.09 -0.71
CA ALA A 215 4.26 -16.65 -0.26
C ALA A 215 3.44 -16.06 -1.41
N PHE A 216 4.02 -15.20 -2.24
CA PHE A 216 3.29 -14.53 -3.32
C PHE A 216 2.87 -15.52 -4.41
N ASP A 217 3.73 -16.47 -4.77
CA ASP A 217 3.45 -17.47 -5.81
C ASP A 217 2.38 -18.46 -5.34
N VAL A 218 2.45 -18.95 -4.10
CA VAL A 218 1.39 -19.79 -3.53
C VAL A 218 0.07 -19.05 -3.40
N ALA A 219 0.09 -17.80 -2.94
CA ALA A 219 -1.10 -16.96 -2.86
C ALA A 219 -1.76 -16.77 -4.24
N THR A 220 -0.96 -16.52 -5.29
CA THR A 220 -1.49 -16.31 -6.64
C THR A 220 -2.00 -17.60 -7.27
N THR A 221 -1.21 -18.67 -7.21
CA THR A 221 -1.54 -19.93 -7.89
C THR A 221 -2.68 -20.70 -7.23
N VAL A 222 -2.72 -20.74 -5.89
CA VAL A 222 -3.66 -21.59 -5.16
C VAL A 222 -4.88 -20.82 -4.65
N LEU A 223 -4.72 -19.55 -4.29
CA LEU A 223 -5.80 -18.73 -3.73
C LEU A 223 -6.34 -17.68 -4.72
N GLY A 224 -5.75 -17.58 -5.92
CA GLY A 224 -6.15 -16.58 -6.92
C GLY A 224 -5.87 -15.13 -6.49
N LEU A 225 -4.99 -14.91 -5.51
CA LEU A 225 -4.64 -13.56 -5.08
C LEU A 225 -3.78 -12.86 -6.15
N PRO A 226 -4.11 -11.64 -6.56
CA PRO A 226 -3.32 -10.93 -7.54
C PRO A 226 -1.92 -10.61 -7.00
N LYS A 227 -0.89 -10.89 -7.80
CA LYS A 227 0.51 -10.58 -7.46
C LYS A 227 0.81 -9.09 -7.66
N ILE A 228 0.38 -8.27 -6.70
CA ILE A 228 0.56 -6.81 -6.75
C ILE A 228 1.90 -6.34 -6.18
N LEU A 229 2.58 -7.16 -5.37
CA LEU A 229 3.90 -6.89 -4.80
C LEU A 229 4.97 -7.74 -5.48
N ASP A 230 6.15 -7.15 -5.66
CA ASP A 230 7.35 -7.84 -6.09
C ASP A 230 8.31 -7.98 -4.90
N ALA A 231 9.00 -9.13 -4.77
CA ALA A 231 9.86 -9.39 -3.62
C ALA A 231 11.01 -8.37 -3.46
N GLU A 232 11.53 -7.84 -4.58
CA GLU A 232 12.56 -6.79 -4.58
C GLU A 232 12.07 -5.43 -4.05
N ASP A 233 10.78 -5.15 -4.20
CA ASP A 233 10.17 -3.90 -3.74
C ASP A 233 9.86 -3.96 -2.24
N VAL A 234 9.66 -5.16 -1.71
CA VAL A 234 9.45 -5.42 -0.28
C VAL A 234 10.77 -5.61 0.48
N ASP A 235 11.79 -6.22 -0.13
CA ASP A 235 13.11 -6.40 0.49
C ASP A 235 14.00 -5.14 0.40
N ARG A 236 13.46 -4.01 0.86
CA ARG A 236 14.16 -2.73 0.96
C ARG A 236 14.36 -2.33 2.43
N PRO A 237 15.35 -1.49 2.77
CA PRO A 237 15.54 -1.00 4.14
C PRO A 237 14.31 -0.32 4.75
N ASP A 238 13.56 0.42 3.93
CA ASP A 238 12.31 1.10 4.29
C ASP A 238 11.23 0.75 3.26
N PRO A 239 10.57 -0.42 3.38
CA PRO A 239 9.57 -0.85 2.40
C PRO A 239 8.30 0.00 2.51
N ASP A 240 7.63 0.21 1.37
CA ASP A 240 6.42 1.02 1.34
C ASP A 240 5.26 0.32 2.10
N GLU A 241 4.93 0.88 3.26
CA GLU A 241 3.90 0.35 4.15
C GLU A 241 2.50 0.31 3.51
N ASN A 242 2.18 1.26 2.63
CA ASN A 242 0.88 1.34 1.98
C ASN A 242 0.68 0.20 0.98
N SER A 243 1.75 -0.15 0.26
CA SER A 243 1.78 -1.28 -0.65
C SER A 243 1.60 -2.60 0.09
N ILE A 244 2.32 -2.78 1.21
CA ILE A 244 2.16 -3.95 2.09
C ILE A 244 0.73 -4.03 2.63
N ALA A 245 0.19 -2.93 3.19
CA ALA A 245 -1.16 -2.90 3.71
C ALA A 245 -2.21 -3.24 2.65
N THR A 246 -2.05 -2.73 1.42
CA THR A 246 -2.93 -3.04 0.28
C THR A 246 -2.96 -4.54 -0.02
N TYR A 247 -1.80 -5.19 0.00
CA TYR A 247 -1.73 -6.64 -0.21
C TYR A 247 -2.35 -7.42 0.95
N LEU A 248 -2.10 -7.01 2.19
CA LEU A 248 -2.70 -7.63 3.38
C LEU A 248 -4.21 -7.51 3.40
N THR A 249 -4.76 -6.37 2.99
CA THR A 249 -6.21 -6.22 2.80
C THR A 249 -6.73 -7.22 1.78
N SER A 250 -6.04 -7.37 0.64
CA SER A 250 -6.41 -8.37 -0.38
C SER A 250 -6.38 -9.80 0.18
N MET A 251 -5.33 -10.16 0.93
CA MET A 251 -5.24 -11.44 1.63
C MET A 251 -6.38 -11.64 2.63
N TYR A 252 -6.68 -10.64 3.47
CA TYR A 252 -7.77 -10.70 4.44
C TYR A 252 -9.10 -11.05 3.78
N HIS A 253 -9.43 -10.40 2.66
CA HIS A 253 -10.67 -10.67 1.94
C HIS A 253 -10.73 -12.10 1.40
N VAL A 254 -9.68 -12.56 0.74
CA VAL A 254 -9.66 -13.91 0.16
C VAL A 254 -9.67 -14.99 1.23
N LEU A 255 -8.84 -14.85 2.26
CA LEU A 255 -8.72 -15.84 3.34
C LEU A 255 -9.96 -15.83 4.26
N SER A 256 -10.65 -14.71 4.41
CA SER A 256 -11.89 -14.67 5.22
C SER A 256 -13.12 -15.14 4.45
N SER A 257 -13.06 -15.14 3.10
CA SER A 257 -14.18 -15.57 2.25
C SER A 257 -14.09 -17.03 1.83
N THR A 258 -12.91 -17.65 1.92
CA THR A 258 -12.70 -19.05 1.60
C THR A 258 -12.81 -19.89 2.87
N PRO A 259 -13.73 -20.88 2.94
CA PRO A 259 -13.81 -21.78 4.08
C PRO A 259 -12.54 -22.64 4.17
N ASN A 260 -12.13 -22.95 5.40
CA ASN A 260 -10.98 -23.80 5.72
C ASN A 260 -11.17 -25.24 5.24
#